data_AF-T1A2X1-F1
#
_entry.id   AF-T1A2X1-F1
#
_cell.length_a   1.000
_cell.length_b   1.000
_cell.length_c   1.000
_cell.angle_alpha   90.00
_cell.angle_beta   90.00
_cell.angle_gamma   90.00
#
_symmetry.space_group_name_H-M   'P 1'
#
loop_
_entity.id
_entity.type
_entity.pdbx_description
1 polymer ?
#
loop_
_entity_poly.entity_id
_entity_poly.type
_entity_poly.pdbx_seq_one_letter_code
_entity_poly.pdbx_strand_id
1 'polypeptide(L)'
;MKLIVTVGMPGSGKDELLEIARSVGMATLKMGDLVRDETRRRGLPLTSANVGRIASEEREKHGGGIWAQRALPKLTETRMLVDGCRSDVEVTVFRHNFGDLFVLGIFSSPEVRYERMSTRRPGRRRRGPPGLLRPRPAGAQVGHRQRLRAGRRHADQRGVARRVPPGGPRPAPADPGPGRVNRGHAGSELPSSGAA
;
A
#
# COMPACT_ATOMS: atom_id res chain seq x y z
N MET A 1 1.57 -3.00 -8.40
CA MET A 1 1.84 -1.84 -7.51
C MET A 1 0.84 -1.88 -6.38
N LYS A 2 1.27 -1.73 -5.12
CA LYS A 2 0.37 -1.73 -3.96
C LYS A 2 0.10 -0.30 -3.52
N LEU A 3 -1.17 0.09 -3.52
CA LEU A 3 -1.60 1.40 -3.06
C LEU A 3 -2.42 1.27 -1.78
N ILE A 4 -2.01 2.00 -0.74
CA ILE A 4 -2.80 2.15 0.49
C ILE A 4 -3.34 3.57 0.50
N VAL A 5 -4.64 3.72 0.68
CA VAL A 5 -5.32 5.01 0.78
C VAL A 5 -5.85 5.18 2.20
N THR A 6 -5.50 6.26 2.89
CA THR A 6 -5.94 6.50 4.27
C THR A 6 -7.12 7.46 4.34
N VAL A 7 -8.16 7.05 5.08
CA VAL A 7 -9.38 7.82 5.36
C VAL A 7 -9.59 7.99 6.87
N GLY A 8 -10.41 8.96 7.27
CA GLY A 8 -10.63 9.31 8.67
C GLY A 8 -10.67 10.82 8.96
N MET A 9 -11.08 11.16 10.17
CA MET A 9 -11.35 12.55 10.56
C MET A 9 -10.07 13.33 10.92
N PRO A 10 -10.08 14.67 10.87
CA PRO A 10 -9.01 15.48 11.46
C PRO A 10 -8.76 15.09 12.93
N GLY A 11 -7.49 15.02 13.34
CA GLY A 11 -7.09 14.61 14.69
C GLY A 11 -7.10 13.09 14.95
N SER A 12 -7.50 12.26 13.98
CA SER A 12 -7.53 10.79 14.12
C SER A 12 -6.15 10.12 14.24
N GLY A 13 -5.08 10.81 13.85
CA GLY A 13 -3.71 10.28 13.96
C GLY A 13 -3.12 9.72 12.66
N LYS A 14 -3.76 9.95 11.50
CA LYS A 14 -3.21 9.52 10.20
C LYS A 14 -1.81 10.03 9.88
N ASP A 15 -1.49 11.23 10.38
CA ASP A 15 -0.16 11.79 10.21
C ASP A 15 0.93 10.89 10.79
N GLU A 16 0.64 10.18 11.90
CA GLU A 16 1.58 9.24 12.52
C GLU A 16 1.84 8.04 11.61
N LEU A 17 0.78 7.48 11.00
CA LEU A 17 0.92 6.39 10.04
C LEU A 17 1.80 6.79 8.86
N LEU A 18 1.69 8.02 8.38
CA LEU A 18 2.54 8.52 7.28
C LEU A 18 4.02 8.56 7.68
N GLU A 19 4.34 8.97 8.91
CA GLU A 19 5.74 8.94 9.38
C GLU A 19 6.26 7.51 9.51
N ILE A 20 5.45 6.59 10.03
CA ILE A 20 5.79 5.16 10.12
C ILE A 20 6.02 4.59 8.71
N ALA A 21 5.12 4.86 7.77
CA ALA A 21 5.22 4.40 6.39
C ALA A 21 6.52 4.86 5.72
N ARG A 22 6.90 6.13 5.90
CA ARG A 22 8.20 6.64 5.42
C ARG A 22 9.36 5.92 6.07
N SER A 23 9.28 5.67 7.37
CA SER A 23 10.37 4.98 8.09
C SER A 23 10.61 3.59 7.49
N VAL A 24 9.56 2.84 7.14
CA VAL A 24 9.69 1.49 6.55
C VAL A 24 9.94 1.49 5.04
N GLY A 25 10.29 2.64 4.45
CA GLY A 25 10.65 2.75 3.04
C GLY A 25 9.46 2.77 2.06
N MET A 26 8.25 3.07 2.53
CA MET A 26 7.12 3.32 1.64
C MET A 26 7.10 4.78 1.18
N ALA A 27 6.86 4.98 -0.11
CA ALA A 27 6.64 6.32 -0.63
C ALA A 27 5.27 6.84 -0.17
N THR A 28 5.19 8.13 0.17
CA THR A 28 3.96 8.74 0.70
C THR A 28 3.57 9.95 -0.12
N LEU A 29 2.28 10.10 -0.39
CA LEU A 29 1.70 11.28 -1.01
C LEU A 29 0.59 11.82 -0.11
N LYS A 30 0.62 13.11 0.22
CA LYS A 30 -0.49 13.77 0.91
C LYS A 30 -1.28 14.60 -0.08
N MET A 31 -2.58 14.31 -0.21
CA MET A 31 -3.49 15.05 -1.08
C MET A 31 -3.52 16.54 -0.74
N GLY A 32 -3.45 16.87 0.56
CA GLY A 32 -3.40 18.26 1.02
C GLY A 32 -2.15 19.02 0.58
N ASP A 33 -1.03 18.33 0.31
CA ASP A 33 0.18 18.99 -0.19
C ASP A 33 0.01 19.34 -1.68
N LEU A 34 -0.73 18.55 -2.46
CA LEU A 34 -1.13 18.93 -3.84
C LEU A 34 -1.94 20.23 -3.87
N VAL A 35 -2.87 20.39 -2.92
CA VAL A 35 -3.66 21.63 -2.81
C VAL A 35 -2.78 22.83 -2.44
N ARG A 36 -1.81 22.63 -1.54
CA ARG A 36 -0.87 23.69 -1.15
C ARG A 36 0.04 24.09 -2.30
N ASP A 37 0.51 23.13 -3.08
CA ASP A 37 1.32 23.37 -4.28
C ASP A 37 0.51 24.18 -5.29
N GLU A 38 -0.75 23.80 -5.54
CA GLU A 38 -1.66 24.56 -6.41
C GLU A 38 -1.95 25.98 -5.89
N THR A 39 -2.14 26.13 -4.57
CA THR A 39 -2.35 27.44 -3.95
C THR A 39 -1.13 28.35 -4.14
N ARG A 40 0.09 27.80 -3.97
CA ARG A 40 1.34 28.51 -4.25
C ARG A 40 1.48 28.85 -5.74
N ARG A 41 1.12 27.93 -6.63
CA ARG A 41 1.16 28.12 -8.08
C ARG A 41 0.26 29.30 -8.52
N ARG A 42 -0.83 29.55 -7.79
CA ARG A 42 -1.72 30.71 -7.98
C ARG A 42 -1.25 31.99 -7.31
N GLY A 43 -0.07 32.00 -6.69
CA GLY A 43 0.48 33.17 -6.00
C GLY A 43 -0.25 33.54 -4.72
N LEU A 44 -1.06 32.64 -4.15
CA LEU A 44 -1.86 32.93 -2.96
C LEU A 44 -1.09 32.59 -1.67
N PRO A 45 -1.24 33.38 -0.60
CA PRO A 45 -0.71 33.04 0.71
C PRO A 45 -1.25 31.68 1.20
N LEU A 46 -0.39 30.86 1.81
CA LEU A 46 -0.76 29.56 2.37
C LEU A 46 -1.52 29.68 3.70
N THR A 47 -2.71 30.26 3.64
CA THR A 47 -3.66 30.29 4.75
C THR A 47 -4.64 29.11 4.64
N SER A 48 -5.18 28.66 5.77
CA SER A 48 -6.20 27.59 5.78
C SER A 48 -7.42 27.96 4.94
N ALA A 49 -7.81 29.24 4.95
CA ALA A 49 -8.90 29.76 4.13
C ALA A 49 -8.60 29.64 2.63
N ASN A 50 -7.42 30.07 2.18
CA ASN A 50 -7.03 29.97 0.78
C ASN A 50 -6.90 28.51 0.31
N VAL A 51 -6.25 27.65 1.10
CA VAL A 51 -6.09 26.23 0.76
C VAL A 51 -7.46 25.55 0.69
N GLY A 52 -8.35 25.83 1.64
CA GLY A 52 -9.72 25.31 1.64
C GLY A 52 -10.50 25.77 0.42
N ARG A 53 -10.46 27.08 0.11
CA ARG A 53 -11.10 27.68 -1.06
C ARG A 53 -10.62 27.04 -2.35
N ILE A 54 -9.31 26.96 -2.58
CA ILE A 54 -8.74 26.32 -3.77
C ILE A 54 -9.15 24.85 -3.85
N ALA A 55 -9.15 24.13 -2.72
CA ALA A 55 -9.58 22.72 -2.72
C ALA A 55 -11.03 22.57 -3.22
N SER A 56 -11.94 23.44 -2.77
CA SER A 56 -13.35 23.41 -3.14
C SER A 56 -13.59 23.88 -4.57
N GLU A 57 -13.01 25.01 -4.97
CA GLU A 57 -13.13 25.55 -6.33
C GLU A 57 -12.72 24.54 -7.40
N GLU A 58 -11.63 23.80 -7.18
CA GLU A 58 -11.19 22.79 -8.14
C GLU A 58 -12.16 21.61 -8.22
N ARG A 59 -12.76 21.22 -7.10
CA ARG A 59 -13.78 20.15 -7.08
C ARG A 59 -15.06 20.58 -7.79
N GLU A 60 -15.45 21.84 -7.63
CA GLU A 60 -16.62 22.42 -8.32
C GLU A 60 -16.38 22.49 -9.83
N LYS A 61 -15.19 22.92 -10.26
CA LYS A 61 -14.85 23.09 -11.69
C LYS A 61 -14.56 21.79 -12.43
N HIS A 62 -13.93 20.82 -11.77
CA HIS A 62 -13.39 19.63 -12.43
C HIS A 62 -13.93 18.32 -11.86
N GLY A 63 -14.83 18.39 -10.88
CA GLY A 63 -15.45 17.23 -10.23
C GLY A 63 -14.72 16.78 -8.96
N GLY A 64 -15.44 16.03 -8.13
CA GLY A 64 -15.00 15.62 -6.79
C GLY A 64 -13.72 14.75 -6.76
N GLY A 65 -13.35 14.12 -7.87
CA GLY A 65 -12.17 13.27 -8.01
C GLY A 65 -10.91 13.98 -8.50
N ILE A 66 -10.95 15.29 -8.76
CA ILE A 66 -9.84 16.03 -9.41
C ILE A 66 -8.50 15.87 -8.69
N TRP A 67 -8.50 15.90 -7.36
CA TRP A 67 -7.28 15.78 -6.60
C TRP A 67 -6.68 14.38 -6.73
N ALA A 68 -7.50 13.33 -6.78
CA ALA A 68 -7.03 11.97 -7.02
C ALA A 68 -6.44 11.84 -8.43
N GLN A 69 -7.10 12.41 -9.45
CA GLN A 69 -6.58 12.43 -10.82
C GLN A 69 -5.21 13.12 -10.90
N ARG A 70 -5.04 14.26 -10.23
CA ARG A 70 -3.75 14.98 -10.14
C ARG A 70 -2.69 14.23 -9.34
N ALA A 71 -3.09 13.30 -8.48
CA ALA A 71 -2.16 12.45 -7.74
C ALA A 71 -1.60 11.32 -8.62
N LEU A 72 -2.38 10.79 -9.58
CA LEU A 72 -2.00 9.63 -10.40
C LEU A 72 -0.59 9.71 -11.02
N PRO A 73 -0.18 10.83 -11.65
CA PRO A 73 1.15 10.92 -12.27
C PRO A 73 2.30 10.87 -11.25
N LYS A 74 2.02 11.14 -9.97
CA LYS A 74 2.99 11.11 -8.87
C LYS A 74 3.05 9.73 -8.21
N LEU A 75 2.23 8.78 -8.62
CA LEU A 75 2.16 7.44 -8.05
C LEU A 75 3.00 6.44 -8.87
N THR A 76 4.33 6.55 -8.77
CA THR A 76 5.29 5.80 -9.59
C THR A 76 5.92 4.61 -8.86
N GLU A 77 5.84 4.57 -7.53
CA GLU A 77 6.59 3.60 -6.72
C GLU A 77 5.80 2.31 -6.49
N THR A 78 6.52 1.19 -6.28
CA THR A 78 5.88 -0.13 -6.11
C THR A 78 4.96 -0.25 -4.90
N ARG A 79 5.21 0.53 -3.84
CA ARG A 79 4.47 0.56 -2.57
C ARG A 79 4.26 2.00 -2.13
N MET A 80 3.00 2.44 -2.14
CA MET A 80 2.66 3.83 -1.83
C MET A 80 1.53 3.95 -0.82
N LEU A 81 1.61 5.00 -0.01
CA LEU A 81 0.58 5.43 0.92
C LEU A 81 0.07 6.82 0.51
N VAL A 82 -1.20 6.93 0.16
CA VAL A 82 -1.88 8.19 -0.15
C VAL A 82 -2.74 8.59 1.03
N ASP A 83 -2.49 9.77 1.60
CA ASP A 83 -3.30 10.33 2.68
C ASP A 83 -4.14 11.52 2.23
N GLY A 84 -5.37 11.56 2.76
CA GLY A 84 -6.26 12.70 2.61
C GLY A 84 -7.36 12.49 1.58
N CYS A 85 -7.74 11.24 1.29
CA CYS A 85 -9.01 10.98 0.60
C CYS A 85 -10.17 11.42 1.48
N ARG A 86 -11.07 12.21 0.89
CA ARG A 86 -12.23 12.84 1.51
C ARG A 86 -13.54 12.39 0.88
N SER A 87 -13.51 11.78 -0.30
CA SER A 87 -14.69 11.23 -0.97
C SER A 87 -14.46 9.81 -1.46
N ASP A 88 -15.56 9.08 -1.59
CA ASP A 88 -15.66 7.83 -2.33
C ASP A 88 -15.25 8.00 -3.79
N VAL A 89 -15.57 9.14 -4.43
CA VAL A 89 -15.17 9.47 -5.81
C VAL A 89 -13.65 9.42 -5.97
N GLU A 90 -12.89 10.00 -5.04
CA GLU A 90 -11.41 9.94 -5.06
C GLU A 90 -10.91 8.49 -4.94
N VAL A 91 -11.53 7.67 -4.08
CA VAL A 91 -11.19 6.25 -3.94
C VAL A 91 -11.49 5.49 -5.23
N THR A 92 -12.61 5.77 -5.89
CA THR A 92 -13.00 5.16 -7.16
C THR A 92 -11.99 5.49 -8.27
N VAL A 93 -11.49 6.74 -8.34
CA VAL A 93 -10.41 7.10 -9.26
C VAL A 93 -9.18 6.22 -9.03
N PHE A 94 -8.77 6.01 -7.78
CA PHE A 94 -7.65 5.11 -7.49
C PHE A 94 -7.97 3.64 -7.83
N ARG A 95 -9.17 3.14 -7.54
CA ARG A 95 -9.58 1.77 -7.89
C ARG A 95 -9.52 1.50 -9.39
N HIS A 96 -9.92 2.46 -10.22
CA HIS A 96 -9.86 2.30 -11.67
C HIS A 96 -8.42 2.27 -12.22
N ASN A 97 -7.47 2.89 -11.52
CA ASN A 97 -6.07 2.97 -11.97
C ASN A 97 -5.16 1.93 -11.30
N PHE A 98 -5.57 1.35 -10.17
CA PHE A 98 -4.78 0.39 -9.40
C PHE A 98 -5.59 -0.86 -9.06
N GLY A 99 -5.14 -2.03 -9.53
CA GLY A 99 -5.78 -3.32 -9.24
C GLY A 99 -5.54 -3.85 -7.82
N ASP A 100 -4.54 -3.34 -7.09
CA ASP A 100 -4.20 -3.73 -5.72
C ASP A 100 -4.25 -2.50 -4.79
N LEU A 101 -5.48 -2.17 -4.34
CA LEU A 101 -5.81 -1.02 -3.51
C LEU A 101 -6.37 -1.44 -2.15
N PHE A 102 -5.77 -0.94 -1.07
CA PHE A 102 -6.30 -1.04 0.28
C PHE A 102 -6.77 0.32 0.79
N VAL A 103 -7.98 0.39 1.34
CA VAL A 103 -8.49 1.59 2.02
C VAL A 103 -8.37 1.38 3.52
N LEU A 104 -7.57 2.19 4.19
CA LEU A 104 -7.31 2.11 5.63
C LEU A 104 -8.00 3.26 6.36
N GLY A 105 -9.04 2.92 7.12
CA GLY A 105 -9.75 3.86 7.99
C GLY A 105 -9.06 4.02 9.33
N ILE A 106 -8.59 5.22 9.64
CA ILE A 106 -8.04 5.54 10.96
C ILE A 106 -9.12 6.23 11.78
N PHE A 107 -9.47 5.56 12.88
CA PHE A 107 -10.52 5.99 13.78
C PHE A 107 -9.95 6.43 15.13
N SER A 108 -10.57 7.45 15.71
CA SER A 108 -10.40 7.87 17.10
C SER A 108 -11.69 8.55 17.52
N SER A 109 -12.06 8.41 18.79
CA SER A 109 -13.30 9.00 19.32
C SER A 109 -13.30 10.53 19.17
N PRO A 110 -14.47 11.19 19.06
CA PRO A 110 -14.55 12.64 18.99
C PRO A 110 -13.80 13.36 20.11
N GLU A 111 -13.88 12.85 21.34
CA GLU A 111 -13.25 13.41 22.54
C GLU A 111 -11.72 13.42 22.38
N VAL A 112 -11.14 12.27 22.02
CA VAL A 112 -9.70 12.12 21.79
C VAL A 112 -9.23 13.02 20.65
N ARG A 113 -10.01 13.13 19.56
CA ARG A 113 -9.67 14.02 18.44
C ARG A 113 -9.70 15.48 18.87
N TYR A 114 -10.71 15.87 19.64
CA TYR A 114 -10.85 17.24 20.14
C TYR A 114 -9.70 17.61 21.08
N GLU A 115 -9.35 16.75 22.03
CA GLU A 115 -8.20 16.94 22.93
C GLU A 115 -6.89 17.11 22.14
N ARG A 116 -6.66 16.26 21.13
CA ARG A 116 -5.48 16.37 20.26
C ARG A 116 -5.44 17.64 19.43
N MET A 117 -6.60 18.16 19.02
CA MET A 117 -6.68 19.37 18.19
C MET A 117 -6.58 20.64 19.04
N SER A 118 -7.17 20.66 20.23
CA SER A 118 -7.13 21.80 21.16
C SER A 118 -5.74 22.03 21.76
N THR A 119 -4.96 20.96 21.96
CA THR A 119 -3.58 21.05 22.45
C THR A 119 -2.54 21.34 21.37
N ARG A 120 -2.92 21.36 20.08
CA ARG A 120 -2.00 21.66 18.97
C ARG A 120 -1.77 23.17 18.84
N ARG A 121 -0.51 23.61 18.95
CA ARG A 121 -0.12 24.96 18.51
C ARG A 121 -0.27 25.08 16.99
N PRO A 122 -0.91 26.15 16.47
CA PRO A 122 -1.00 26.40 15.03
C PRO A 122 0.39 26.42 14.39
N GLY A 123 0.55 25.76 13.23
CA GLY A 123 1.77 25.83 12.41
C GLY A 123 2.89 24.83 12.73
N ARG A 124 2.83 24.05 13.82
CA ARG A 124 3.82 22.98 14.08
C ARG A 124 3.33 21.61 13.58
N ARG A 125 4.01 21.05 12.57
CA ARG A 125 3.99 19.58 12.36
C ARG A 125 4.68 18.95 13.56
N ARG A 126 4.03 18.00 14.23
CA ARG A 126 4.67 17.23 15.31
C ARG A 126 5.85 16.48 14.67
N ARG A 127 7.06 16.66 15.18
CA ARG A 127 8.15 15.69 14.91
C ARG A 127 7.69 14.37 15.54
N GLY A 128 7.87 13.25 14.84
CA GLY A 128 7.44 11.93 15.30
C GLY A 128 7.92 11.62 16.72
N PRO A 129 7.27 10.68 17.43
CA PRO A 129 7.62 10.37 18.81
C PRO A 129 9.09 9.97 18.93
N PRO A 130 9.78 10.37 20.03
CA PRO A 130 11.10 9.83 20.32
C PRO A 130 10.95 8.32 20.57
N GLY A 131 11.62 7.49 19.78
CA GLY A 131 11.68 6.04 20.03
C GLY A 131 11.12 5.13 18.94
N LEU A 132 10.69 5.65 17.79
CA LEU A 132 10.45 4.76 16.64
C LEU A 132 11.80 4.15 16.21
N LEU A 133 11.97 2.84 16.40
CA LEU A 133 13.18 2.13 15.98
C LEU A 133 13.46 2.49 14.52
N ARG A 134 14.62 3.10 14.28
CA ARG A 134 15.12 3.27 12.91
C ARG A 134 15.19 1.88 12.29
N PRO A 135 14.56 1.63 11.13
CA PRO A 135 14.80 0.38 10.44
C PRO A 135 16.29 0.28 10.15
N ARG A 136 16.84 -0.90 10.44
CA ARG A 136 18.23 -1.18 10.10
C ARG A 136 18.39 -1.00 8.58
N PRO A 137 19.45 -0.34 8.11
CA PRO A 137 19.68 -0.19 6.68
C PRO A 137 19.72 -1.57 6.03
N ALA A 138 18.93 -1.74 4.96
CA ALA A 138 19.00 -2.91 4.10
C ALA A 138 20.37 -2.91 3.42
N GLY A 139 21.32 -3.63 4.02
CA GLY A 139 22.73 -3.61 3.56
C GLY A 139 23.74 -4.26 4.50
N ALA A 140 23.35 -4.69 5.71
CA ALA A 140 24.22 -5.53 6.53
C ALA A 140 24.30 -6.96 5.93
N GLN A 141 25.13 -7.13 4.91
CA GLN A 141 25.60 -8.43 4.48
C GLN A 141 26.24 -9.11 5.69
N VAL A 142 25.67 -10.24 6.10
CA VAL A 142 26.34 -11.17 7.03
C VAL A 142 27.56 -11.68 6.27
N GLY A 143 28.73 -11.15 6.61
CA GLY A 143 30.00 -11.58 6.03
C GLY A 143 30.21 -13.07 6.29
N HIS A 144 30.07 -13.87 5.23
CA HIS A 144 30.60 -15.23 5.20
C HIS A 144 32.11 -15.16 5.34
N ARG A 145 32.62 -15.31 6.57
CA ARG A 145 34.03 -15.57 6.83
C ARG A 145 34.38 -16.95 6.28
N GLN A 146 34.81 -17.03 5.02
CA GLN A 146 35.63 -18.14 4.57
C GLN A 146 36.99 -18.02 5.28
N ARG A 147 37.19 -18.82 6.32
CA ARG A 147 38.53 -19.07 6.85
C ARG A 147 39.21 -20.08 5.93
N LEU A 148 40.17 -19.58 5.16
CA LEU A 148 41.18 -20.38 4.48
C LEU A 148 41.88 -21.29 5.51
N ARG A 149 41.80 -22.60 5.30
CA ARG A 149 42.62 -23.59 6.01
C ARG A 149 43.93 -23.75 5.24
N ALA A 150 45.03 -23.22 5.78
CA ALA A 150 46.37 -23.68 5.48
C ALA A 150 46.73 -24.78 6.49
N GLY A 151 47.17 -25.93 5.98
CA GLY A 151 47.26 -27.18 6.73
C GLY A 151 48.44 -27.31 7.67
N ARG A 152 48.44 -28.41 8.44
CA ARG A 152 49.60 -29.27 8.71
C ARG A 152 49.24 -30.45 9.62
N ARG A 153 49.86 -31.60 9.27
CA ARG A 153 50.27 -32.78 10.07
C ARG A 153 49.35 -34.02 10.11
N HIS A 154 49.93 -35.10 9.57
CA HIS A 154 50.02 -36.50 10.07
C HIS A 154 49.31 -36.79 11.40
N ALA A 155 48.72 -37.96 11.66
CA ALA A 155 49.11 -39.34 11.31
C ALA A 155 47.91 -40.30 11.51
N ASP A 156 48.10 -41.56 11.09
CA ASP A 156 47.51 -42.79 11.65
C ASP A 156 45.98 -43.01 11.60
N GLN A 157 45.40 -44.19 11.47
CA GLN A 157 45.78 -45.57 11.12
C GLN A 157 44.44 -46.33 11.22
N ARG A 158 44.14 -47.26 10.28
CA ARG A 158 43.15 -48.36 10.41
C ARG A 158 41.67 -47.92 10.58
N GLY A 159 40.63 -48.45 9.94
CA GLY A 159 40.45 -49.53 8.99
C GLY A 159 38.94 -49.78 8.79
N VAL A 160 38.64 -50.59 7.77
CA VAL A 160 37.51 -51.53 7.69
C VAL A 160 36.09 -51.04 7.30
N ALA A 161 35.60 -51.70 6.23
CA ALA A 161 34.23 -52.01 5.79
C ALA A 161 33.32 -50.86 5.29
N ARG A 162 33.06 -50.74 3.97
CA ARG A 162 32.09 -51.51 3.15
C ARG A 162 30.72 -51.72 3.81
N ARG A 163 29.66 -51.08 3.26
CA ARG A 163 28.51 -51.75 2.59
C ARG A 163 27.47 -50.75 2.07
N VAL A 164 27.02 -51.07 0.87
CA VAL A 164 25.85 -50.64 0.05
C VAL A 164 25.21 -51.99 -0.38
N PRO A 165 23.96 -52.17 -0.88
CA PRO A 165 22.68 -51.41 -0.94
C PRO A 165 21.53 -52.32 -0.35
N PRO A 166 20.27 -52.47 -0.87
CA PRO A 166 19.40 -51.70 -1.78
C PRO A 166 17.92 -51.56 -1.29
N GLY A 167 17.08 -50.87 -2.08
CA GLY A 167 15.65 -51.23 -2.21
C GLY A 167 14.65 -50.10 -1.94
N GLY A 168 13.95 -49.66 -3.01
CA GLY A 168 12.84 -48.68 -2.97
C GLY A 168 11.52 -49.26 -2.42
N PRO A 169 10.34 -48.65 -2.69
CA PRO A 169 9.93 -48.17 -4.01
C PRO A 169 9.41 -46.71 -4.08
N ARG A 170 9.32 -46.24 -5.34
CA ARG A 170 8.75 -44.98 -5.83
C ARG A 170 7.22 -45.10 -6.05
N PRO A 171 6.49 -43.99 -6.30
CA PRO A 171 5.07 -43.84 -5.97
C PRO A 171 4.11 -44.41 -7.03
N ALA A 172 2.88 -44.68 -6.61
CA ALA A 172 1.76 -45.10 -7.46
C ALA A 172 0.79 -43.93 -7.76
N PRO A 173 -0.06 -44.04 -8.80
CA PRO A 173 -0.32 -42.97 -9.76
C PRO A 173 -1.62 -42.19 -9.54
N ALA A 174 -1.74 -41.08 -10.29
CA ALA A 174 -2.94 -40.26 -10.43
C ALA A 174 -4.08 -41.04 -11.10
N ASP A 175 -5.30 -40.83 -10.61
CA ASP A 175 -6.52 -41.39 -11.17
C ASP A 175 -7.25 -40.34 -12.04
N PRO A 176 -7.80 -40.71 -13.22
CA PRO A 176 -8.50 -39.83 -14.13
C PRO A 176 -10.00 -39.76 -13.79
N GLY A 177 -10.62 -38.60 -14.01
CA GLY A 177 -12.05 -38.42 -13.75
C GLY A 177 -12.97 -39.16 -14.74
N PRO A 178 -14.29 -39.11 -14.49
CA PRO A 178 -15.31 -38.99 -15.53
C PRO A 178 -16.10 -37.69 -15.27
N GLY A 179 -16.73 -37.00 -16.21
CA GLY A 179 -17.15 -37.28 -17.56
C GLY A 179 -18.16 -36.18 -17.90
N ARG A 180 -18.15 -35.72 -19.15
CA ARG A 180 -19.13 -34.77 -19.69
C ARG A 180 -20.56 -35.25 -19.44
N VAL A 181 -21.43 -34.31 -19.08
CA VAL A 181 -22.86 -34.41 -19.40
C VAL A 181 -23.25 -33.16 -20.19
N ASN A 182 -23.61 -33.39 -21.43
CA ASN A 182 -24.19 -32.44 -22.35
C ASN A 182 -25.69 -32.74 -22.40
N ARG A 183 -26.55 -31.75 -22.15
CA ARG A 183 -27.94 -31.76 -22.63
C ARG A 183 -28.33 -30.33 -22.98
N GLY A 184 -28.59 -30.13 -24.25
CA GLY A 184 -29.16 -28.90 -24.79
C GLY A 184 -30.69 -28.93 -24.82
N HIS A 185 -31.20 -28.04 -25.68
CA HIS A 185 -32.59 -27.66 -25.96
C HIS A 185 -33.17 -26.58 -25.04
N ALA A 186 -33.88 -25.55 -25.53
CA ALA A 186 -34.18 -25.07 -26.88
C ALA A 186 -34.91 -23.72 -26.78
N GLY A 187 -34.90 -22.95 -27.88
CA GLY A 187 -35.93 -21.98 -28.28
C GLY A 187 -35.83 -20.59 -27.65
N SER A 188 -35.54 -19.51 -28.37
CA SER A 188 -36.23 -18.86 -29.51
C SER A 188 -37.21 -17.78 -29.04
N GLU A 189 -37.11 -16.63 -29.72
CA GLU A 189 -38.12 -15.55 -29.88
C GLU A 189 -38.04 -14.32 -28.95
N LEU A 190 -37.37 -13.29 -29.49
CA LEU A 190 -37.84 -11.89 -29.49
C LEU A 190 -38.62 -11.66 -30.81
N PRO A 191 -39.26 -10.49 -31.08
CA PRO A 191 -39.83 -9.44 -30.22
C PRO A 191 -41.28 -9.05 -30.65
N SER A 192 -41.98 -8.16 -29.92
CA SER A 192 -42.70 -6.98 -30.48
C SER A 192 -43.82 -6.40 -29.59
N SER A 193 -43.95 -5.06 -29.68
CA SER A 193 -45.12 -4.21 -29.34
C SER A 193 -45.50 -4.09 -27.86
N GLY A 194 -45.97 -2.96 -27.33
CA GLY A 194 -46.36 -1.68 -27.92
C GLY A 194 -46.91 -0.76 -26.81
N ALA A 195 -46.97 0.54 -27.14
CA ALA A 195 -47.91 1.57 -26.67
C ALA A 195 -48.47 1.50 -25.23
N ALA A 196 -48.08 2.47 -24.40
CA ALA A 196 -48.97 3.49 -23.80
C ALA A 196 -48.13 4.55 -23.09
#